data_AF-A0AAV1EN30-F1
#
_entry.id   AF-A0AAV1EN30-F1
#
_cell.length_a   1.000
_cell.length_b   1.000
_cell.length_c   1.000
_cell.angle_alpha   90.00
_cell.angle_beta   90.00
_cell.angle_gamma   90.00
#
_symmetry.space_group_name_H-M   'P 1'
#
loop_
_entity.id
_entity.type
_entity.pdbx_description
1 polymer ?
#
loop_
_entity_poly.entity_id
_entity_poly.type
_entity_poly.pdbx_seq_one_letter_code
_entity_poly.pdbx_strand_id
1 'polypeptide(L)'
;MKVTAVLLIIGSCLVLVLEGLGFPEQEKDPKFWNAWAQRTLKDALGLQRLNQNQAKNLILFLGDGMGVPTVTAARILKGQLNGQSGEETQLEMDKFPFVSLAKTYNTNAQVADSAGTATAYLCGVKANEGTVGVSAAAVRSQCNTTKGNEVTSILKWAKDAGKSVGIVTTTRVNHATPSAAYAHSVDRDWYSDNEMPAEALQDGCKDIARQLFENIPNIDVIMGGGRKYMFPKNTSDVEYPGVAKHSGTRKDGRNLVQEWTDKVKNKKGHYVWNKKQLLSLNPNNVDYLLGLFEPADLPYDLERDTETDPSLTEMVEVAIKILKKNSRGFYLLVEEENNYQAQAAVPLSMETHGGEDVAVFAKGPLAHLLHGVHEQNYIPHVMAYAGCFGQNTDHCLTLNGAVSHSGTSAVVTVLSSIAALFTVNRLLC
;
A
#
# COMPACT_ATOMS: atom_id res chain seq x y z
N MET A 1 -39.40 7.81 -69.98
CA MET A 1 -39.11 9.20 -70.42
C MET A 1 -39.92 10.18 -69.61
N LYS A 2 -39.27 10.84 -68.64
CA LYS A 2 -39.41 12.27 -68.32
C LYS A 2 -38.53 12.50 -67.09
N VAL A 3 -37.33 12.98 -67.37
CA VAL A 3 -36.37 13.48 -66.41
C VAL A 3 -36.93 14.80 -65.90
N THR A 4 -37.09 14.93 -64.59
CA THR A 4 -37.24 16.24 -63.95
C THR A 4 -36.07 16.37 -62.99
N ALA A 5 -35.05 17.10 -63.44
CA ALA A 5 -33.94 17.52 -62.62
C ALA A 5 -34.44 18.55 -61.60
N VAL A 6 -34.22 18.30 -60.32
CA VAL A 6 -34.25 19.34 -59.29
C VAL A 6 -32.85 19.42 -58.72
N LEU A 7 -32.17 20.49 -59.11
CA LEU A 7 -30.96 21.00 -58.48
C LEU A 7 -31.28 21.27 -57.00
N LEU A 8 -30.59 20.61 -56.08
CA LEU A 8 -30.57 21.00 -54.67
C LEU A 8 -29.15 21.44 -54.34
N ILE A 9 -29.07 22.73 -54.03
CA ILE A 9 -27.86 23.52 -53.83
C ILE A 9 -27.04 22.92 -52.68
N ILE A 10 -25.80 22.56 -53.01
CA ILE A 10 -24.72 22.29 -52.07
C ILE A 10 -24.52 23.57 -51.26
N GLY A 11 -24.85 23.54 -49.97
CA GLY A 11 -24.85 24.77 -49.19
C GLY A 11 -25.13 24.57 -47.71
N SER A 12 -24.38 23.67 -47.07
CA SER A 12 -23.97 23.81 -45.67
C SER A 12 -22.95 22.73 -45.40
N CYS A 13 -21.67 23.09 -45.61
CA CYS A 13 -20.62 22.53 -44.77
C CYS A 13 -21.03 22.86 -43.33
N LEU A 14 -21.69 21.91 -42.65
CA LEU A 14 -21.60 21.82 -41.21
C LEU A 14 -20.14 21.39 -40.97
N VAL A 15 -19.23 22.37 -41.04
CA VAL A 15 -17.98 22.28 -40.32
C VAL A 15 -18.45 22.23 -38.88
N LEU A 16 -18.62 21.01 -38.37
CA LEU A 16 -18.36 20.76 -36.97
C LEU A 16 -16.93 21.27 -36.79
N VAL A 17 -16.82 22.54 -36.42
CA VAL A 17 -15.62 23.07 -35.80
C VAL A 17 -15.52 22.20 -34.57
N LEU A 18 -14.72 21.15 -34.67
CA LEU A 18 -13.91 20.70 -33.56
C LEU A 18 -13.23 21.99 -33.10
N GLU A 19 -13.85 22.66 -32.13
CA GLU A 19 -13.14 23.60 -31.27
C GLU A 19 -12.11 22.71 -30.60
N GLY A 20 -10.98 22.51 -31.28
CA GLY A 20 -9.79 21.97 -30.67
C GLY A 20 -9.56 22.83 -29.45
N LEU A 21 -9.34 22.20 -28.29
CA LEU A 21 -8.93 22.84 -27.05
C LEU A 21 -7.83 23.84 -27.38
N GLY A 22 -8.22 25.10 -27.59
CA GLY A 22 -7.32 26.16 -28.02
C GLY A 22 -6.35 26.40 -26.88
N PHE A 23 -5.12 26.79 -27.21
CA PHE A 23 -4.15 27.20 -26.20
C PHE A 23 -4.80 28.21 -25.24
N PRO A 24 -4.76 28.00 -23.91
CA PRO A 24 -5.44 28.89 -22.98
C PRO A 24 -4.94 30.33 -23.16
N GLU A 25 -5.77 31.25 -23.66
CA GLU A 25 -5.33 32.60 -24.04
C GLU A 25 -4.66 33.36 -22.88
N GLN A 26 -5.10 33.09 -21.64
CA GLN A 26 -4.51 33.65 -20.42
C GLN A 26 -3.03 33.26 -20.20
N GLU A 27 -2.62 32.08 -20.67
CA GLU A 27 -1.24 31.60 -20.53
C GLU A 27 -0.25 32.29 -21.47
N LYS A 28 -0.76 33.03 -22.47
CA LYS A 28 0.08 33.88 -23.32
C LYS A 28 0.57 35.12 -22.59
N ASP A 29 -0.11 35.56 -21.53
CA ASP A 29 0.29 36.71 -20.71
C ASP A 29 1.29 36.27 -19.62
N PRO A 30 2.53 36.78 -19.62
CA PRO A 30 3.51 36.47 -18.56
C PRO A 30 3.01 36.79 -17.14
N LYS A 31 2.05 37.70 -16.98
CA LYS A 31 1.44 38.01 -15.66
C LYS A 31 0.74 36.81 -15.06
N PHE A 32 0.13 35.94 -15.88
CA PHE A 32 -0.53 34.72 -15.42
C PHE A 32 0.47 33.82 -14.70
N TRP A 33 1.60 33.51 -15.35
CA TRP A 33 2.66 32.66 -14.80
C TRP A 33 3.34 33.27 -13.58
N ASN A 34 3.61 34.58 -13.61
CA ASN A 34 4.16 35.29 -12.46
C ASN A 34 3.21 35.24 -11.25
N ALA A 35 1.92 35.49 -11.46
CA ALA A 35 0.92 35.42 -10.38
C ALA A 35 0.79 34.00 -9.83
N TRP A 36 0.83 32.98 -10.70
CA TRP A 36 0.84 31.58 -10.28
C TRP A 36 2.05 31.26 -9.41
N ALA A 37 3.25 31.58 -9.87
CA ALA A 37 4.48 31.33 -9.12
C ALA A 37 4.50 32.05 -7.76
N GLN A 38 3.99 33.29 -7.70
CA GLN A 38 3.87 34.02 -6.42
C GLN A 38 2.88 33.37 -5.45
N ARG A 39 1.77 32.77 -5.95
CA ARG A 39 0.87 31.97 -5.11
C ARG A 39 1.57 30.71 -4.59
N THR A 40 2.23 29.96 -5.46
CA THR A 40 2.99 28.75 -5.08
C THR A 40 4.07 29.06 -4.05
N LEU A 41 4.82 30.17 -4.23
CA LEU A 41 5.81 30.64 -3.26
C LEU A 41 5.16 31.00 -1.92
N LYS A 42 4.01 31.69 -1.94
CA LYS A 42 3.26 32.03 -0.72
C LYS A 42 2.79 30.78 0.02
N ASP A 43 2.32 29.76 -0.71
CA ASP A 43 1.88 28.49 -0.12
C ASP A 43 3.07 27.73 0.50
N ALA A 44 4.21 27.70 -0.19
CA ALA A 44 5.45 27.12 0.32
C ALA A 44 5.96 27.85 1.57
N LEU A 45 5.93 29.19 1.56
CA LEU A 45 6.25 30.01 2.74
C LEU A 45 5.22 29.83 3.86
N GLY A 46 4.02 29.34 3.59
CA GLY A 46 3.03 28.97 4.60
C GLY A 46 3.39 27.71 5.39
N LEU A 47 4.31 26.88 4.89
CA LEU A 47 4.79 25.65 5.55
C LEU A 47 5.85 25.91 6.64
N GLN A 48 5.83 27.07 7.31
CA GLN A 48 6.86 27.44 8.30
C GLN A 48 6.87 26.56 9.54
N ARG A 49 5.73 25.96 9.88
CA ARG A 49 5.61 25.08 11.05
C ARG A 49 5.43 23.64 10.62
N LEU A 50 6.48 22.86 10.81
CA LEU A 50 6.45 21.42 10.61
C LEU A 50 5.48 20.78 11.60
N ASN A 51 4.61 19.90 11.11
CA ASN A 51 3.72 19.14 11.97
C ASN A 51 4.53 18.04 12.67
N GLN A 52 4.90 18.26 13.94
CA GLN A 52 5.67 17.32 14.77
C GLN A 52 4.79 16.52 15.75
N ASN A 53 3.47 16.52 15.56
CA ASN A 53 2.57 15.73 16.41
C ASN A 53 2.75 14.22 16.14
N GLN A 54 2.17 13.39 17.00
CA GLN A 54 2.06 11.95 16.76
C GLN A 54 0.96 11.65 15.73
N ALA A 55 1.27 10.79 14.76
CA ALA A 55 0.32 10.22 13.83
C ALA A 55 -0.55 9.14 14.51
N LYS A 56 -1.82 9.47 14.76
CA LYS A 56 -2.78 8.48 15.27
C LYS A 56 -3.09 7.40 14.23
N ASN A 57 -3.34 7.82 13.00
CA ASN A 57 -3.69 6.95 11.88
C ASN A 57 -2.64 7.04 10.78
N LEU A 58 -2.38 5.92 10.12
CA LEU A 58 -1.39 5.80 9.06
C LEU A 58 -2.05 5.10 7.89
N ILE A 59 -1.92 5.67 6.69
CA ILE A 59 -2.45 5.09 5.47
C ILE A 59 -1.32 5.12 4.44
N LEU A 60 -0.98 3.97 3.88
CA LEU A 60 -0.07 3.86 2.75
C LEU A 60 -0.92 3.54 1.52
N PHE A 61 -0.96 4.46 0.56
CA PHE A 61 -1.46 4.21 -0.78
C PHE A 61 -0.30 3.79 -1.67
N LEU A 62 -0.41 2.64 -2.31
CA LEU A 62 0.56 2.12 -3.27
C LEU A 62 -0.11 1.94 -4.63
N GLY A 63 0.38 2.64 -5.64
CA GLY A 63 0.10 2.30 -7.03
C GLY A 63 1.21 1.39 -7.55
N ASP A 64 0.93 0.11 -7.74
CA ASP A 64 1.91 -0.83 -8.29
C ASP A 64 2.24 -0.43 -9.75
N GLY A 65 3.53 -0.40 -10.08
CA GLY A 65 4.02 0.11 -11.37
C GLY A 65 3.83 1.62 -11.62
N MET A 66 3.39 2.40 -10.63
CA MET A 66 3.08 3.82 -10.80
C MET A 66 4.33 4.72 -10.71
N GLY A 67 5.21 4.63 -11.71
CA GLY A 67 6.36 5.52 -11.87
C GLY A 67 5.97 6.98 -12.17
N VAL A 68 6.95 7.89 -12.18
CA VAL A 68 6.74 9.31 -12.50
C VAL A 68 6.06 9.54 -13.87
N PRO A 69 6.39 8.76 -14.93
CA PRO A 69 5.67 8.85 -16.20
C PRO A 69 4.18 8.53 -16.07
N THR A 70 3.83 7.46 -15.33
CA THR A 70 2.44 7.04 -15.08
C THR A 70 1.66 8.14 -14.36
N VAL A 71 2.25 8.75 -13.32
CA VAL A 71 1.63 9.88 -12.60
C VAL A 71 1.33 11.04 -13.55
N THR A 72 2.27 11.39 -14.42
CA THR A 72 2.10 12.50 -15.36
C THR A 72 1.04 12.20 -16.43
N ALA A 73 1.06 10.99 -16.99
CA ALA A 73 0.03 10.56 -17.94
C ALA A 73 -1.37 10.54 -17.31
N ALA A 74 -1.50 10.05 -16.08
CA ALA A 74 -2.76 10.03 -15.34
C ALA A 74 -3.26 11.46 -15.03
N ARG A 75 -2.36 12.40 -14.72
CA ARG A 75 -2.70 13.82 -14.53
C ARG A 75 -3.34 14.41 -15.79
N ILE A 76 -2.69 14.22 -16.95
CA ILE A 76 -3.17 14.70 -18.24
C ILE A 76 -4.54 14.09 -18.56
N LEU A 77 -4.66 12.76 -18.44
CA LEU A 77 -5.92 12.05 -18.67
C LEU A 77 -7.03 12.57 -17.76
N LYS A 78 -6.77 12.76 -16.46
CA LYS A 78 -7.74 13.31 -15.50
C LYS A 78 -8.22 14.70 -15.93
N GLY A 79 -7.33 15.57 -16.39
CA GLY A 79 -7.72 16.89 -16.87
C GLY A 79 -8.59 16.82 -18.12
N GLN A 80 -8.18 16.04 -19.11
CA GLN A 80 -8.92 15.87 -20.37
C GLN A 80 -10.32 15.28 -20.15
N LEU A 81 -10.45 14.30 -19.25
CA LEU A 81 -11.75 13.75 -18.86
C LEU A 81 -12.65 14.79 -18.16
N ASN A 82 -12.08 15.83 -17.59
CA ASN A 82 -12.81 16.96 -16.98
C ASN A 82 -12.97 18.16 -17.94
N GLY A 83 -12.69 17.99 -19.23
CA GLY A 83 -12.80 19.06 -20.24
C GLY A 83 -11.71 20.13 -20.17
N GLN A 84 -10.59 19.83 -19.52
CA GLN A 84 -9.40 20.68 -19.43
C GLN A 84 -8.32 20.24 -20.44
N SER A 85 -7.22 20.99 -20.60
CA SER A 85 -6.12 20.59 -21.49
C SER A 85 -5.40 19.33 -20.99
N GLY A 86 -5.19 19.25 -19.68
CA GLY A 86 -4.64 18.07 -19.01
C GLY A 86 -3.48 18.40 -18.09
N GLU A 87 -2.44 19.00 -18.65
CA GLU A 87 -1.13 19.19 -18.00
C GLU A 87 -1.21 20.06 -16.74
N GLU A 88 -2.10 21.04 -16.72
CA GLU A 88 -2.30 21.98 -15.61
C GLU A 88 -3.16 21.43 -14.47
N THR A 89 -3.90 20.35 -14.72
CA THR A 89 -4.74 19.69 -13.72
C THR A 89 -3.88 19.13 -12.59
N GLN A 90 -4.38 19.12 -11.36
CA GLN A 90 -3.71 18.45 -10.24
C GLN A 90 -4.39 17.13 -9.85
N LEU A 91 -3.60 16.09 -9.67
CA LEU A 91 -3.99 14.89 -8.95
C LEU A 91 -4.15 15.21 -7.46
N GLU A 92 -4.87 14.36 -6.71
CA GLU A 92 -4.97 14.56 -5.26
C GLU A 92 -3.61 14.38 -4.57
N MET A 93 -2.75 13.50 -5.09
CA MET A 93 -1.38 13.30 -4.61
C MET A 93 -0.47 14.52 -4.90
N ASP A 94 -0.73 15.29 -5.97
CA ASP A 94 0.05 16.51 -6.29
C ASP A 94 -0.13 17.61 -5.24
N LYS A 95 -1.21 17.54 -4.44
CA LYS A 95 -1.51 18.51 -3.38
C LYS A 95 -0.76 18.24 -2.08
N PHE A 96 0.05 17.17 -2.02
CA PHE A 96 0.79 16.80 -0.82
C PHE A 96 2.02 17.72 -0.68
N PRO A 97 2.27 18.29 0.51
CA PRO A 97 3.30 19.33 0.69
C PRO A 97 4.73 18.80 0.69
N PHE A 98 4.94 17.48 0.84
CA PHE A 98 6.27 16.87 0.88
C PHE A 98 6.37 15.78 -0.18
N VAL A 99 7.46 15.83 -0.94
CA VAL A 99 7.79 14.89 -2.01
C VAL A 99 9.23 14.44 -1.85
N SER A 100 9.47 13.16 -2.09
CA SER A 100 10.80 12.54 -2.12
C SER A 100 10.89 11.48 -3.21
N LEU A 101 12.09 11.01 -3.49
CA LEU A 101 12.36 9.89 -4.40
C LEU A 101 12.82 8.66 -3.61
N ALA A 102 12.27 7.49 -3.97
CA ALA A 102 12.60 6.21 -3.38
C ALA A 102 13.34 5.32 -4.39
N LYS A 103 14.54 4.86 -4.02
CA LYS A 103 15.36 3.93 -4.81
C LYS A 103 14.84 2.50 -4.68
N THR A 104 14.39 1.91 -5.78
CA THR A 104 13.55 0.69 -5.81
C THR A 104 14.30 -0.63 -5.92
N TYR A 105 15.58 -0.63 -6.29
CA TYR A 105 16.37 -1.85 -6.51
C TYR A 105 16.22 -2.88 -5.36
N ASN A 106 16.11 -4.15 -5.71
CA ASN A 106 16.20 -5.28 -4.78
C ASN A 106 17.66 -5.65 -4.55
N THR A 107 17.93 -6.40 -3.48
CA THR A 107 19.32 -6.75 -3.12
C THR A 107 20.06 -7.58 -4.17
N ASN A 108 19.32 -8.28 -5.03
CA ASN A 108 19.84 -9.10 -6.12
C ASN A 108 19.35 -8.67 -7.53
N ALA A 109 18.59 -7.58 -7.65
CA ALA A 109 18.03 -7.13 -8.94
C ALA A 109 17.96 -5.59 -9.02
N GLN A 110 18.46 -5.02 -10.12
CA GLN A 110 18.44 -3.57 -10.36
C GLN A 110 17.02 -3.08 -10.68
N VAL A 111 16.38 -3.76 -11.63
CA VAL A 111 14.93 -3.67 -11.86
C VAL A 111 14.29 -4.66 -10.91
N ALA A 112 13.49 -4.16 -9.98
CA ALA A 112 12.94 -4.95 -8.90
C ALA A 112 11.57 -5.55 -9.26
N ASP A 113 11.14 -6.57 -8.50
CA ASP A 113 9.75 -7.05 -8.54
C ASP A 113 8.91 -6.51 -7.37
N SER A 114 7.59 -6.73 -7.44
CA SER A 114 6.67 -6.31 -6.37
C SER A 114 6.97 -6.97 -5.02
N ALA A 115 7.53 -8.19 -4.97
CA ALA A 115 7.74 -8.91 -3.71
C ALA A 115 8.91 -8.34 -2.89
N GLY A 116 10.07 -8.19 -3.51
CA GLY A 116 11.24 -7.63 -2.83
C GLY A 116 11.02 -6.17 -2.43
N THR A 117 10.32 -5.39 -3.27
CA THR A 117 9.95 -4.00 -2.96
C THR A 117 8.91 -3.92 -1.83
N ALA A 118 7.90 -4.80 -1.82
CA ALA A 118 6.92 -4.86 -0.73
C ALA A 118 7.56 -5.15 0.62
N THR A 119 8.53 -6.04 0.65
CA THR A 119 9.32 -6.28 1.87
C THR A 119 10.07 -5.01 2.31
N ALA A 120 10.57 -4.21 1.36
CA ALA A 120 11.20 -2.93 1.68
C ALA A 120 10.20 -1.92 2.28
N TYR A 121 9.14 -1.55 1.56
CA TYR A 121 8.23 -0.48 2.01
C TYR A 121 7.21 -0.92 3.08
N LEU A 122 7.06 -2.22 3.38
CA LEU A 122 6.21 -2.70 4.47
C LEU A 122 7.00 -3.19 5.68
N CYS A 123 8.18 -3.79 5.52
CA CYS A 123 8.96 -4.36 6.63
C CYS A 123 10.21 -3.54 6.99
N GLY A 124 10.58 -2.57 6.16
CA GLY A 124 11.74 -1.71 6.41
C GLY A 124 13.08 -2.38 6.15
N VAL A 125 13.09 -3.49 5.38
CA VAL A 125 14.29 -4.26 5.01
C VAL A 125 14.22 -4.58 3.51
N LYS A 126 15.27 -4.26 2.74
CA LYS A 126 15.35 -4.69 1.33
C LYS A 126 15.58 -6.20 1.25
N ALA A 127 14.96 -6.84 0.26
CA ALA A 127 14.95 -8.29 0.10
C ALA A 127 15.38 -8.72 -1.31
N ASN A 128 15.36 -10.04 -1.54
CA ASN A 128 15.58 -10.63 -2.85
C ASN A 128 14.30 -10.59 -3.69
N GLU A 129 14.46 -10.50 -4.99
CA GLU A 129 13.39 -10.62 -5.97
C GLU A 129 12.57 -11.91 -5.74
N GLY A 130 11.24 -11.80 -5.79
CA GLY A 130 10.32 -12.94 -5.66
C GLY A 130 10.13 -13.47 -4.24
N THR A 131 10.71 -12.81 -3.22
CA THR A 131 10.56 -13.19 -1.81
C THR A 131 9.71 -12.15 -1.06
N VAL A 132 8.85 -12.60 -0.14
CA VAL A 132 7.94 -11.74 0.63
C VAL A 132 8.19 -11.87 2.13
N GLY A 133 8.39 -10.74 2.82
CA GLY A 133 8.52 -10.70 4.27
C GLY A 133 9.72 -11.46 4.83
N VAL A 134 10.76 -11.70 4.02
CA VAL A 134 12.02 -12.32 4.44
C VAL A 134 13.21 -11.47 4.02
N SER A 135 14.31 -11.56 4.75
CA SER A 135 15.54 -10.85 4.45
C SER A 135 16.25 -11.41 3.21
N ALA A 136 17.24 -10.69 2.70
CA ALA A 136 18.07 -11.13 1.57
C ALA A 136 18.93 -12.38 1.84
N ALA A 137 18.99 -12.88 3.08
CA ALA A 137 19.60 -14.16 3.39
C ALA A 137 18.73 -15.36 3.00
N ALA A 138 17.42 -15.15 2.77
CA ALA A 138 16.52 -16.18 2.25
C ALA A 138 16.73 -16.35 0.74
N VAL A 139 16.68 -17.59 0.26
CA VAL A 139 16.89 -17.92 -1.15
C VAL A 139 15.55 -18.28 -1.80
N ARG A 140 15.26 -17.65 -2.95
CA ARG A 140 13.98 -17.84 -3.64
C ARG A 140 13.67 -19.33 -3.87
N SER A 141 12.44 -19.72 -3.57
CA SER A 141 11.92 -21.09 -3.68
C SER A 141 12.61 -22.15 -2.81
N GLN A 142 13.51 -21.79 -1.89
CA GLN A 142 14.16 -22.73 -0.95
C GLN A 142 13.57 -22.59 0.45
N CYS A 143 12.55 -23.42 0.74
CA CYS A 143 11.75 -23.33 1.98
C CYS A 143 12.60 -23.28 3.26
N ASN A 144 13.61 -24.16 3.36
CA ASN A 144 14.51 -24.27 4.50
C ASN A 144 15.28 -22.97 4.84
N THR A 145 15.36 -22.01 3.91
CA THR A 145 16.00 -20.70 4.13
C THR A 145 15.05 -19.63 4.70
N THR A 146 13.76 -19.96 4.88
CA THR A 146 12.77 -19.01 5.45
C THR A 146 13.06 -18.74 6.93
N LYS A 147 13.30 -19.81 7.69
CA LYS A 147 13.38 -19.77 9.16
C LYS A 147 14.59 -18.98 9.63
N GLY A 148 14.37 -17.98 10.48
CA GLY A 148 15.39 -17.07 10.99
C GLY A 148 15.62 -15.85 10.10
N ASN A 149 15.01 -15.80 8.92
CA ASN A 149 15.13 -14.69 7.98
C ASN A 149 13.83 -13.88 7.88
N GLU A 150 12.79 -14.20 8.66
CA GLU A 150 11.53 -13.46 8.68
C GLU A 150 11.74 -12.00 9.14
N VAL A 151 11.15 -11.05 8.41
CA VAL A 151 11.15 -9.63 8.78
C VAL A 151 9.73 -9.16 9.04
N THR A 152 9.52 -8.48 10.16
CA THR A 152 8.19 -8.08 10.61
C THR A 152 7.72 -6.80 9.92
N SER A 153 6.46 -6.77 9.48
CA SER A 153 5.87 -5.62 8.79
C SER A 153 5.39 -4.51 9.73
N ILE A 154 5.22 -3.30 9.19
CA ILE A 154 4.56 -2.17 9.84
C ILE A 154 3.11 -2.48 10.22
N LEU A 155 2.43 -3.33 9.45
CA LEU A 155 1.09 -3.80 9.79
C LEU A 155 1.12 -4.58 11.11
N LYS A 156 2.09 -5.48 11.27
CA LYS A 156 2.29 -6.20 12.55
C LYS A 156 2.73 -5.26 13.66
N TRP A 157 3.65 -4.33 13.42
CA TRP A 157 4.07 -3.35 14.44
C TRP A 157 2.90 -2.49 14.94
N ALA A 158 2.03 -2.03 14.02
CA ALA A 158 0.83 -1.27 14.38
C ALA A 158 -0.14 -2.13 15.20
N LYS A 159 -0.33 -3.40 14.80
CA LYS A 159 -1.20 -4.32 15.53
C LYS A 159 -0.69 -4.59 16.95
N ASP A 160 0.62 -4.78 17.12
CA ASP A 160 1.26 -4.99 18.42
C ASP A 160 1.15 -3.75 19.33
N ALA A 161 1.13 -2.55 18.75
CA ALA A 161 0.84 -1.30 19.47
C ALA A 161 -0.65 -1.14 19.84
N GLY A 162 -1.50 -2.09 19.48
CA GLY A 162 -2.94 -2.09 19.76
C GLY A 162 -3.76 -1.21 18.80
N LYS A 163 -3.18 -0.80 17.67
CA LYS A 163 -3.93 -0.16 16.58
C LYS A 163 -4.76 -1.21 15.82
N SER A 164 -5.84 -0.76 15.19
CA SER A 164 -6.53 -1.59 14.20
C SER A 164 -5.75 -1.58 12.89
N VAL A 165 -5.86 -2.64 12.11
CA VAL A 165 -5.09 -2.78 10.88
C VAL A 165 -5.94 -3.29 9.73
N GLY A 166 -5.68 -2.79 8.52
CA GLY A 166 -6.38 -3.26 7.34
C GLY A 166 -5.53 -3.29 6.08
N ILE A 167 -6.00 -4.11 5.14
CA ILE A 167 -5.46 -4.29 3.80
C ILE A 167 -6.64 -4.14 2.83
N VAL A 168 -6.50 -3.25 1.86
CA VAL A 168 -7.43 -3.08 0.74
C VAL A 168 -6.62 -3.13 -0.54
N THR A 169 -7.00 -3.96 -1.50
CA THR A 169 -6.31 -4.06 -2.78
C THR A 169 -7.29 -4.37 -3.91
N THR A 170 -6.94 -4.01 -5.15
CA THR A 170 -7.60 -4.50 -6.36
C THR A 170 -7.07 -5.87 -6.82
N THR A 171 -6.01 -6.39 -6.22
CA THR A 171 -5.49 -7.73 -6.55
C THR A 171 -6.10 -8.82 -5.68
N ARG A 172 -5.72 -10.07 -5.90
CA ARG A 172 -5.85 -11.14 -4.90
C ARG A 172 -5.15 -10.69 -3.62
N VAL A 173 -5.78 -10.86 -2.46
CA VAL A 173 -5.16 -10.47 -1.16
C VAL A 173 -3.88 -11.26 -0.82
N ASN A 174 -3.59 -12.30 -1.61
CA ASN A 174 -2.40 -13.14 -1.58
C ASN A 174 -1.28 -12.63 -2.51
N HIS A 175 -1.47 -11.52 -3.22
CA HIS A 175 -0.48 -10.97 -4.14
C HIS A 175 0.78 -10.49 -3.38
N ALA A 176 1.86 -10.22 -4.09
CA ALA A 176 3.16 -9.88 -3.50
C ALA A 176 3.09 -8.68 -2.54
N THR A 177 2.48 -7.57 -2.97
CA THR A 177 2.29 -6.37 -2.14
C THR A 177 1.51 -6.64 -0.85
N PRO A 178 0.24 -7.12 -0.89
CA PRO A 178 -0.52 -7.30 0.34
C PRO A 178 0.09 -8.40 1.20
N SER A 179 0.64 -9.45 0.60
CA SER A 179 1.22 -10.57 1.34
C SER A 179 2.45 -10.20 2.15
N ALA A 180 3.33 -9.31 1.68
CA ALA A 180 4.47 -8.86 2.49
C ALA A 180 4.05 -8.13 3.78
N ALA A 181 2.79 -7.68 3.91
CA ALA A 181 2.27 -7.13 5.15
C ALA A 181 2.01 -8.21 6.24
N TYR A 182 1.90 -9.49 5.90
CA TYR A 182 1.52 -10.54 6.85
C TYR A 182 2.25 -11.89 6.69
N ALA A 183 2.79 -12.19 5.51
CA ALA A 183 3.41 -13.46 5.16
C ALA A 183 4.93 -13.39 5.21
N HIS A 184 5.53 -14.55 5.42
CA HIS A 184 6.95 -14.82 5.26
C HIS A 184 7.07 -16.00 4.28
N SER A 185 7.46 -15.73 3.05
CA SER A 185 7.60 -16.76 2.01
C SER A 185 8.81 -16.46 1.12
N VAL A 186 9.59 -17.50 0.87
CA VAL A 186 10.69 -17.49 -0.10
C VAL A 186 10.19 -17.49 -1.55
N ASP A 187 8.89 -17.60 -1.78
CA ASP A 187 8.32 -17.54 -3.12
C ASP A 187 6.96 -16.83 -3.09
N ARG A 188 6.85 -15.74 -3.86
CA ARG A 188 5.62 -14.97 -4.03
C ARG A 188 4.51 -15.75 -4.73
N ASP A 189 4.85 -16.81 -5.46
CA ASP A 189 3.90 -17.58 -6.25
C ASP A 189 3.18 -18.68 -5.43
N TRP A 190 3.56 -18.87 -4.16
CA TRP A 190 2.93 -19.83 -3.24
C TRP A 190 1.62 -19.29 -2.65
N TYR A 191 0.69 -18.87 -3.51
CA TYR A 191 -0.59 -18.28 -3.13
C TYR A 191 -1.42 -19.23 -2.26
N SER A 192 -1.52 -20.50 -2.66
CA SER A 192 -2.11 -21.62 -1.93
C SER A 192 -1.17 -22.83 -1.95
N ASP A 193 -1.54 -23.89 -1.23
CA ASP A 193 -0.80 -25.15 -1.22
C ASP A 193 -0.76 -25.83 -2.60
N ASN A 194 -1.64 -25.42 -3.53
CA ASN A 194 -1.64 -25.93 -4.90
C ASN A 194 -0.38 -25.55 -5.68
N GLU A 195 0.17 -24.36 -5.46
CA GLU A 195 1.34 -23.82 -6.14
C GLU A 195 2.67 -24.24 -5.49
N MET A 196 2.62 -24.82 -4.29
CA MET A 196 3.81 -25.20 -3.53
C MET A 196 4.38 -26.55 -3.98
N PRO A 197 5.71 -26.68 -4.09
CA PRO A 197 6.35 -27.99 -4.28
C PRO A 197 6.17 -28.85 -3.03
N ALA A 198 6.14 -30.18 -3.22
CA ALA A 198 5.89 -31.13 -2.14
C ALA A 198 6.97 -31.05 -1.04
N GLU A 199 8.20 -30.78 -1.43
CA GLU A 199 9.35 -30.59 -0.55
C GLU A 199 9.15 -29.39 0.37
N ALA A 200 8.65 -28.26 -0.14
CA ALA A 200 8.38 -27.07 0.68
C ALA A 200 7.26 -27.32 1.71
N LEU A 201 6.23 -28.08 1.33
CA LEU A 201 5.16 -28.48 2.26
C LEU A 201 5.69 -29.42 3.35
N GLN A 202 6.57 -30.35 3.01
CA GLN A 202 7.22 -31.27 3.96
C GLN A 202 8.18 -30.55 4.91
N ASP A 203 8.92 -29.56 4.40
CA ASP A 203 9.82 -28.71 5.19
C ASP A 203 9.06 -27.72 6.11
N GLY A 204 7.73 -27.68 6.03
CA GLY A 204 6.86 -26.92 6.92
C GLY A 204 6.59 -25.48 6.49
N CYS A 205 6.97 -25.09 5.26
CA CYS A 205 6.50 -23.83 4.70
C CYS A 205 4.99 -23.84 4.55
N LYS A 206 4.39 -22.66 4.67
CA LYS A 206 2.95 -22.45 4.57
C LYS A 206 2.65 -21.55 3.38
N ASP A 207 1.58 -21.85 2.66
CA ASP A 207 1.10 -20.99 1.60
C ASP A 207 0.62 -19.63 2.15
N ILE A 208 0.67 -18.62 1.29
CA ILE A 208 0.33 -17.23 1.63
C ILE A 208 -1.11 -17.14 2.16
N ALA A 209 -2.07 -17.89 1.59
CA ALA A 209 -3.47 -17.85 2.04
C ALA A 209 -3.63 -18.26 3.50
N ARG A 210 -2.91 -19.31 3.92
CA ARG A 210 -2.89 -19.72 5.33
C ARG A 210 -2.27 -18.66 6.22
N GLN A 211 -1.14 -18.09 5.79
CA GLN A 211 -0.40 -17.10 6.57
C GLN A 211 -1.24 -15.84 6.86
N LEU A 212 -2.16 -15.46 5.96
CA LEU A 212 -3.12 -14.36 6.16
C LEU A 212 -3.90 -14.46 7.49
N PHE A 213 -4.28 -15.68 7.88
CA PHE A 213 -5.10 -15.92 9.07
C PHE A 213 -4.31 -16.46 10.27
N GLU A 214 -3.11 -17.00 10.02
CA GLU A 214 -2.26 -17.65 11.03
C GLU A 214 -1.21 -16.69 11.62
N ASN A 215 -0.55 -15.85 10.81
CA ASN A 215 0.56 -15.00 11.27
C ASN A 215 0.09 -13.76 12.03
N ILE A 216 -0.97 -13.12 11.53
CA ILE A 216 -1.60 -11.94 12.15
C ILE A 216 -3.08 -12.28 12.36
N PRO A 217 -3.42 -13.01 13.43
CA PRO A 217 -4.71 -13.68 13.55
C PRO A 217 -5.95 -12.78 13.63
N ASN A 218 -5.77 -11.47 13.76
CA ASN A 218 -6.83 -10.48 14.01
C ASN A 218 -6.66 -9.23 13.12
N ILE A 219 -6.29 -9.37 11.83
CA ILE A 219 -6.40 -8.24 10.90
C ILE A 219 -7.88 -7.81 10.83
N ASP A 220 -8.15 -6.54 11.10
CA ASP A 220 -9.51 -6.02 11.32
C ASP A 220 -10.27 -5.92 9.97
N VAL A 221 -9.60 -5.53 8.89
CA VAL A 221 -10.21 -5.42 7.56
C VAL A 221 -9.29 -6.00 6.49
N ILE A 222 -9.80 -6.94 5.69
CA ILE A 222 -9.12 -7.48 4.52
C ILE A 222 -10.10 -7.38 3.36
N MET A 223 -9.73 -6.66 2.29
CA MET A 223 -10.56 -6.52 1.10
C MET A 223 -9.73 -6.61 -0.17
N GLY A 224 -10.23 -7.35 -1.15
CA GLY A 224 -9.64 -7.53 -2.47
C GLY A 224 -10.23 -8.76 -3.15
N GLY A 225 -9.46 -9.43 -4.00
CA GLY A 225 -9.85 -10.67 -4.63
C GLY A 225 -9.20 -11.90 -3.98
N GLY A 226 -9.19 -13.02 -4.69
CA GLY A 226 -8.42 -14.22 -4.32
C GLY A 226 -9.25 -15.34 -3.71
N ARG A 227 -10.57 -15.39 -3.93
CA ARG A 227 -11.43 -16.45 -3.37
C ARG A 227 -10.90 -17.85 -3.67
N LYS A 228 -10.41 -18.11 -4.90
CA LYS A 228 -10.04 -19.46 -5.33
C LYS A 228 -8.92 -20.11 -4.49
N TYR A 229 -8.09 -19.30 -3.82
CA TYR A 229 -6.99 -19.78 -2.97
C TYR A 229 -7.44 -20.15 -1.54
N MET A 230 -8.68 -19.81 -1.19
CA MET A 230 -9.24 -20.01 0.15
C MET A 230 -10.10 -21.28 0.28
N PHE A 231 -10.54 -21.84 -0.85
CA PHE A 231 -11.50 -22.95 -0.88
C PHE A 231 -10.86 -24.27 -1.39
N PRO A 232 -11.37 -25.44 -0.94
CA PRO A 232 -10.93 -26.74 -1.42
C PRO A 232 -11.02 -26.88 -2.93
N LYS A 233 -10.15 -27.72 -3.50
CA LYS A 233 -10.12 -28.02 -4.92
C LYS A 233 -11.52 -28.40 -5.44
N ASN A 234 -11.90 -27.83 -6.59
CA ASN A 234 -13.19 -28.03 -7.26
C ASN A 234 -14.43 -27.45 -6.51
N THR A 235 -14.24 -26.68 -5.45
CA THR A 235 -15.34 -25.91 -4.87
C THR A 235 -15.79 -24.86 -5.88
N SER A 236 -17.07 -24.88 -6.29
CA SER A 236 -17.60 -23.89 -7.23
C SER A 236 -17.50 -22.48 -6.63
N ASP A 237 -17.06 -21.52 -7.43
CA ASP A 237 -17.10 -20.12 -7.03
C ASP A 237 -18.55 -19.63 -6.93
N VAL A 238 -18.80 -18.67 -6.03
CA VAL A 238 -20.14 -18.15 -5.74
C VAL A 238 -20.70 -17.26 -6.86
N GLU A 239 -19.82 -16.59 -7.60
CA GLU A 239 -20.19 -15.65 -8.66
C GLU A 239 -20.12 -16.31 -10.04
N TYR A 240 -19.18 -17.24 -10.22
CA TYR A 240 -18.97 -17.99 -11.46
C TYR A 240 -19.28 -19.50 -11.30
N PRO A 241 -20.55 -19.87 -11.03
CA PRO A 241 -20.89 -21.26 -10.71
C PRO A 241 -20.60 -22.21 -11.88
N GLY A 242 -19.97 -23.34 -11.58
CA GLY A 242 -19.65 -24.38 -12.57
C GLY A 242 -18.48 -24.05 -13.52
N VAL A 243 -17.83 -22.90 -13.39
CA VAL A 243 -16.68 -22.52 -14.22
C VAL A 243 -15.38 -23.00 -13.56
N ALA A 244 -14.79 -24.07 -14.10
CA ALA A 244 -13.64 -24.76 -13.51
C ALA A 244 -12.43 -23.85 -13.22
N LYS A 245 -12.14 -22.86 -14.09
CA LYS A 245 -11.00 -21.94 -13.91
C LYS A 245 -11.14 -21.02 -12.67
N HIS A 246 -12.35 -20.84 -12.17
CA HIS A 246 -12.65 -20.01 -10.99
C HIS A 246 -12.85 -20.82 -9.72
N SER A 247 -12.91 -22.15 -9.83
CA SER A 247 -13.13 -23.02 -8.68
C SER A 247 -11.97 -22.97 -7.68
N GLY A 248 -12.27 -23.32 -6.43
CA GLY A 248 -11.28 -23.47 -5.37
C GLY A 248 -10.11 -24.37 -5.81
N THR A 249 -8.92 -24.06 -5.29
CA THR A 249 -7.65 -24.64 -5.75
C THR A 249 -6.96 -25.49 -4.69
N ARG A 250 -7.29 -25.31 -3.40
CA ARG A 250 -6.55 -25.92 -2.29
C ARG A 250 -6.57 -27.45 -2.31
N LYS A 251 -5.40 -28.08 -2.26
CA LYS A 251 -5.25 -29.55 -2.29
C LYS A 251 -5.40 -30.18 -0.90
N ASP A 252 -5.21 -29.41 0.15
CA ASP A 252 -5.32 -29.82 1.55
C ASP A 252 -6.76 -29.97 2.08
N GLY A 253 -7.77 -29.69 1.25
CA GLY A 253 -9.18 -29.83 1.60
C GLY A 253 -9.70 -28.77 2.57
N ARG A 254 -8.92 -27.74 2.91
CA ARG A 254 -9.31 -26.69 3.86
C ARG A 254 -10.18 -25.62 3.23
N ASN A 255 -11.09 -25.07 4.04
CA ASN A 255 -11.87 -23.89 3.70
C ASN A 255 -11.49 -22.77 4.67
N LEU A 256 -10.54 -21.93 4.24
CA LEU A 256 -9.96 -20.90 5.09
C LEU A 256 -10.96 -19.78 5.41
N VAL A 257 -11.92 -19.49 4.51
CA VAL A 257 -13.01 -18.54 4.79
C VAL A 257 -13.89 -19.06 5.92
N GLN A 258 -14.23 -20.35 5.90
CA GLN A 258 -15.04 -20.96 6.95
C GLN A 258 -14.28 -20.97 8.29
N GLU A 259 -13.00 -21.37 8.29
CA GLU A 259 -12.15 -21.34 9.49
C GLU A 259 -12.04 -19.92 10.09
N TRP A 260 -11.86 -18.90 9.24
CA TRP A 260 -11.86 -17.51 9.67
C TRP A 260 -13.22 -17.09 10.25
N THR A 261 -14.31 -17.42 9.55
CA THR A 261 -15.69 -17.08 9.95
C THR A 261 -16.02 -17.69 11.32
N ASP A 262 -15.65 -18.94 11.55
CA ASP A 262 -15.86 -19.62 12.83
C ASP A 262 -15.09 -18.96 13.97
N LYS A 263 -13.87 -18.50 13.70
CA LYS A 263 -13.01 -17.79 14.66
C LYS A 263 -13.56 -16.41 15.05
N VAL A 264 -14.27 -15.74 14.15
CA VAL A 264 -14.84 -14.40 14.38
C VAL A 264 -16.36 -14.39 14.66
N LYS A 265 -16.99 -15.57 14.75
CA LYS A 265 -18.44 -15.74 14.94
C LYS A 265 -19.03 -14.92 16.09
N ASN A 266 -18.30 -14.79 17.20
CA ASN A 266 -18.72 -14.03 18.38
C ASN A 266 -18.09 -12.62 18.45
N LYS A 267 -17.47 -12.16 17.37
CA LYS A 267 -16.72 -10.90 17.29
C LYS A 267 -17.24 -9.98 16.19
N LYS A 268 -18.54 -10.06 15.85
CA LYS A 268 -19.14 -9.21 14.80
C LYS A 268 -18.33 -9.22 13.50
N GLY A 269 -17.87 -10.42 13.12
CA GLY A 269 -17.10 -10.65 11.91
C GLY A 269 -18.00 -10.94 10.72
N HIS A 270 -17.68 -10.37 9.57
CA HIS A 270 -18.48 -10.51 8.35
C HIS A 270 -17.58 -10.94 7.18
N TYR A 271 -17.99 -12.01 6.50
CA TYR A 271 -17.48 -12.34 5.17
C TYR A 271 -18.46 -11.79 4.12
N VAL A 272 -17.94 -11.08 3.14
CA VAL A 272 -18.70 -10.57 1.99
C VAL A 272 -17.96 -10.88 0.70
N TRP A 273 -18.69 -11.04 -0.39
CA TRP A 273 -18.11 -11.33 -1.70
C TRP A 273 -18.60 -10.41 -2.81
N ASN A 274 -19.54 -9.50 -2.54
CA ASN A 274 -20.00 -8.51 -3.51
C ASN A 274 -20.25 -7.14 -2.85
N LYS A 275 -20.36 -6.13 -3.71
CA LYS A 275 -20.64 -4.73 -3.40
C LYS A 275 -21.92 -4.57 -2.59
N LYS A 276 -23.02 -5.22 -2.97
CA LYS A 276 -24.28 -5.09 -2.25
C LYS A 276 -24.16 -5.53 -0.79
N GLN A 277 -23.50 -6.66 -0.53
CA GLN A 277 -23.21 -7.12 0.82
C GLN A 277 -22.31 -6.13 1.56
N LEU A 278 -21.21 -5.70 0.95
CA LEU A 278 -20.28 -4.73 1.53
C LEU A 278 -20.99 -3.44 1.96
N LEU A 279 -21.77 -2.83 1.06
CA LEU A 279 -22.45 -1.56 1.30
C LEU A 279 -23.69 -1.70 2.20
N SER A 280 -24.23 -2.91 2.39
CA SER A 280 -25.30 -3.17 3.35
C SER A 280 -24.84 -3.24 4.81
N LEU A 281 -23.53 -3.39 5.05
CA LEU A 281 -22.99 -3.43 6.41
C LEU A 281 -23.17 -2.09 7.10
N ASN A 282 -23.40 -2.11 8.42
CA ASN A 282 -23.25 -0.94 9.27
C ASN A 282 -21.82 -0.95 9.85
N PRO A 283 -20.88 -0.12 9.36
CA PRO A 283 -19.47 -0.18 9.76
C PRO A 283 -19.24 0.00 11.26
N ASN A 284 -20.15 0.72 11.95
CA ASN A 284 -20.06 0.92 13.40
C ASN A 284 -20.19 -0.41 14.18
N ASN A 285 -20.86 -1.41 13.60
CA ASN A 285 -21.12 -2.71 14.22
C ASN A 285 -20.32 -3.87 13.60
N VAL A 286 -19.29 -3.57 12.82
CA VAL A 286 -18.39 -4.59 12.22
C VAL A 286 -17.03 -4.48 12.89
N ASP A 287 -16.54 -5.53 13.56
CA ASP A 287 -15.20 -5.51 14.16
C ASP A 287 -14.16 -6.23 13.29
N TYR A 288 -14.61 -7.20 12.47
CA TYR A 288 -13.78 -7.89 11.50
C TYR A 288 -14.48 -7.98 10.15
N LEU A 289 -13.79 -7.68 9.06
CA LEU A 289 -14.33 -7.77 7.70
C LEU A 289 -13.34 -8.52 6.79
N LEU A 290 -13.84 -9.55 6.11
CA LEU A 290 -13.17 -10.22 5.00
C LEU A 290 -14.04 -10.04 3.74
N GLY A 291 -13.61 -9.19 2.83
CA GLY A 291 -14.26 -8.97 1.54
C GLY A 291 -13.44 -9.58 0.40
N LEU A 292 -13.93 -10.64 -0.23
CA LEU A 292 -13.25 -11.27 -1.37
C LEU A 292 -14.14 -11.22 -2.61
N PHE A 293 -13.87 -10.26 -3.49
CA PHE A 293 -14.79 -9.86 -4.57
C PHE A 293 -14.60 -10.60 -5.89
N GLU A 294 -13.45 -11.26 -6.08
CA GLU A 294 -13.19 -12.07 -7.28
C GLU A 294 -12.43 -13.38 -6.95
N PRO A 295 -12.46 -14.40 -7.82
CA PRO A 295 -11.68 -15.64 -7.66
C PRO A 295 -10.17 -15.37 -7.64
N ALA A 296 -9.69 -14.41 -8.43
CA ALA A 296 -8.30 -13.98 -8.52
C ALA A 296 -8.19 -12.47 -8.26
N ASP A 297 -7.66 -11.69 -9.19
CA ASP A 297 -7.60 -10.22 -9.07
C ASP A 297 -8.97 -9.62 -9.44
N LEU A 298 -9.29 -8.41 -8.96
CA LEU A 298 -10.48 -7.68 -9.40
C LEU A 298 -10.34 -7.28 -10.89
N PRO A 299 -11.45 -7.13 -11.62
CA PRO A 299 -11.40 -6.58 -12.97
C PRO A 299 -10.89 -5.12 -12.96
N TYR A 300 -10.36 -4.68 -14.10
CA TYR A 300 -10.04 -3.27 -14.32
C TYR A 300 -11.27 -2.39 -14.08
N ASP A 301 -11.08 -1.17 -13.58
CA ASP A 301 -12.22 -0.28 -13.27
C ASP A 301 -13.09 0.03 -14.50
N LEU A 302 -12.51 0.03 -15.71
CA LEU A 302 -13.24 0.20 -16.98
C LEU A 302 -14.10 -1.02 -17.37
N GLU A 303 -13.74 -2.21 -16.88
CA GLU A 303 -14.42 -3.48 -17.17
C GLU A 303 -15.25 -3.99 -15.98
N ARG A 304 -15.18 -3.28 -14.85
CA ARG A 304 -15.80 -3.64 -13.58
C ARG A 304 -17.32 -3.67 -13.70
N ASP A 305 -17.94 -4.74 -13.19
CA ASP A 305 -19.39 -4.75 -13.01
C ASP A 305 -19.74 -3.86 -11.81
N THR A 306 -20.36 -2.72 -12.09
CA THR A 306 -20.64 -1.72 -11.05
C THR A 306 -21.69 -2.14 -10.02
N GLU A 307 -22.43 -3.23 -10.29
CA GLU A 307 -23.45 -3.78 -9.39
C GLU A 307 -22.86 -4.84 -8.44
N THR A 308 -21.94 -5.69 -8.91
CA THR A 308 -21.34 -6.77 -8.11
C THR A 308 -20.01 -6.37 -7.48
N ASP A 309 -19.19 -5.54 -8.13
CA ASP A 309 -17.83 -5.25 -7.71
C ASP A 309 -17.70 -3.84 -7.11
N PRO A 310 -17.23 -3.72 -5.85
CA PRO A 310 -16.96 -2.42 -5.26
C PRO A 310 -15.74 -1.79 -5.92
N SER A 311 -15.80 -0.48 -6.16
CA SER A 311 -14.61 0.30 -6.53
C SER A 311 -13.59 0.34 -5.38
N LEU A 312 -12.33 0.62 -5.71
CA LEU A 312 -11.28 0.85 -4.70
C LEU A 312 -11.71 1.92 -3.68
N THR A 313 -12.33 3.01 -4.14
CA THR A 313 -12.88 4.07 -3.28
C THR A 313 -13.92 3.55 -2.31
N GLU A 314 -14.89 2.76 -2.77
CA GLU A 314 -15.93 2.16 -1.90
C GLU A 314 -15.32 1.24 -0.84
N MET A 315 -14.34 0.41 -1.23
CA MET A 315 -13.61 -0.44 -0.28
C MET A 315 -12.86 0.38 0.77
N VAL A 316 -12.09 1.39 0.36
CA VAL A 316 -11.32 2.26 1.27
C VAL A 316 -12.24 3.00 2.24
N GLU A 317 -13.39 3.51 1.77
CA GLU A 317 -14.35 4.17 2.63
C GLU A 317 -14.88 3.28 3.74
N VAL A 318 -15.28 2.04 3.41
CA VAL A 318 -15.77 1.08 4.41
C VAL A 318 -14.64 0.70 5.37
N ALA A 319 -13.43 0.45 4.87
CA ALA A 319 -12.26 0.14 5.70
C ALA A 319 -12.00 1.24 6.72
N ILE A 320 -11.92 2.50 6.30
CA ILE A 320 -11.69 3.64 7.19
C ILE A 320 -12.83 3.76 8.22
N LYS A 321 -14.09 3.56 7.81
CA LYS A 321 -15.25 3.63 8.73
C LYS A 321 -15.17 2.55 9.83
N ILE A 322 -14.67 1.36 9.54
CA ILE A 322 -14.46 0.28 10.52
C ILE A 322 -13.23 0.56 11.40
N LEU A 323 -12.09 0.86 10.78
CA LEU A 323 -10.80 1.00 11.46
C LEU A 323 -10.74 2.21 12.40
N LYS A 324 -11.39 3.33 12.04
CA LYS A 324 -11.40 4.56 12.84
C LYS A 324 -12.06 4.41 14.22
N LYS A 325 -12.81 3.33 14.44
CA LYS A 325 -13.46 3.05 15.73
C LYS A 325 -12.43 2.83 16.85
N ASN A 326 -11.24 2.36 16.52
CA ASN A 326 -10.19 2.16 17.50
C ASN A 326 -9.60 3.51 17.95
N SER A 327 -9.73 3.83 19.24
CA SER A 327 -9.24 5.08 19.82
C SER A 327 -7.72 5.23 19.77
N ARG A 328 -6.96 4.12 19.65
CA ARG A 328 -5.50 4.11 19.44
C ARG A 328 -5.11 4.40 17.98
N GLY A 329 -6.08 4.46 17.07
CA GLY A 329 -5.90 4.67 15.65
C GLY A 329 -5.68 3.39 14.86
N PHE A 330 -5.27 3.53 13.60
CA PHE A 330 -5.12 2.40 12.68
C PHE A 330 -3.97 2.54 11.69
N TYR A 331 -3.55 1.41 11.12
CA TYR A 331 -2.76 1.34 9.89
C TYR A 331 -3.61 0.74 8.77
N LEU A 332 -3.59 1.35 7.57
CA LEU A 332 -4.29 0.85 6.39
C LEU A 332 -3.33 0.82 5.20
N LEU A 333 -3.12 -0.35 4.62
CA LEU A 333 -2.54 -0.50 3.30
C LEU A 333 -3.65 -0.43 2.25
N VAL A 334 -3.50 0.45 1.27
CA VAL A 334 -4.35 0.53 0.09
C VAL A 334 -3.48 0.33 -1.13
N GLU A 335 -3.77 -0.68 -1.93
CA GLU A 335 -3.08 -0.96 -3.18
C GLU A 335 -4.05 -0.83 -4.36
N GLU A 336 -3.55 -0.24 -5.43
CA GLU A 336 -4.07 -0.45 -6.77
C GLU A 336 -2.98 -1.09 -7.62
N GLU A 337 -3.30 -2.19 -8.28
CA GLU A 337 -2.52 -2.74 -9.39
C GLU A 337 -3.43 -2.85 -10.60
N ASN A 338 -2.90 -2.40 -11.74
CA ASN A 338 -3.48 -2.62 -13.05
C ASN A 338 -2.38 -3.29 -13.89
N ASN A 339 -2.64 -4.50 -14.40
CA ASN A 339 -1.75 -5.23 -15.32
C ASN A 339 -1.72 -4.60 -16.74
N TYR A 340 -1.56 -3.28 -16.80
CA TYR A 340 -1.47 -2.53 -18.04
C TYR A 340 -0.25 -2.97 -18.84
N GLN A 341 -0.48 -3.42 -20.08
CA GLN A 341 0.60 -3.75 -20.99
C GLN A 341 0.98 -2.53 -21.81
N ALA A 342 2.11 -1.92 -21.48
CA ALA A 342 2.68 -0.86 -22.30
C ALA A 342 3.10 -1.41 -23.68
N GLN A 343 3.01 -0.56 -24.72
CA GLN A 343 3.58 -0.89 -26.01
C GLN A 343 5.10 -1.02 -25.88
N ALA A 344 5.65 -2.16 -26.32
CA ALA A 344 7.07 -2.47 -26.16
C ALA A 344 7.80 -2.48 -27.51
N ALA A 345 9.03 -1.96 -27.52
CA ALA A 345 9.94 -2.08 -28.67
C ALA A 345 10.52 -3.50 -28.83
N VAL A 346 10.52 -4.29 -27.75
CA VAL A 346 11.03 -5.66 -27.71
C VAL A 346 9.86 -6.60 -27.40
N PRO A 347 9.61 -7.66 -28.21
CA PRO A 347 8.51 -8.58 -27.97
C PRO A 347 8.80 -9.47 -26.75
N LEU A 348 7.95 -9.35 -25.74
CA LEU A 348 7.92 -10.18 -24.54
C LEU A 348 6.47 -10.60 -24.26
N SER A 349 6.27 -11.67 -23.48
CA SER A 349 4.91 -12.07 -23.07
C SER A 349 4.27 -11.09 -22.09
N MET A 350 5.10 -10.37 -21.33
CA MET A 350 4.75 -9.27 -20.44
C MET A 350 5.89 -8.25 -20.49
N GLU A 351 5.58 -6.96 -20.40
CA GLU A 351 6.58 -5.90 -20.31
C GLU A 351 7.33 -5.97 -18.96
N THR A 352 8.56 -5.46 -18.92
CA THR A 352 9.41 -5.47 -17.73
C THR A 352 9.21 -4.21 -16.91
N HIS A 353 9.23 -4.28 -15.58
CA HIS A 353 9.20 -3.09 -14.74
C HIS A 353 10.29 -2.04 -15.09
N GLY A 354 10.02 -0.79 -14.73
CA GLY A 354 11.02 0.29 -14.67
C GLY A 354 11.95 0.15 -13.47
N GLY A 355 13.23 0.49 -13.64
CA GLY A 355 14.25 0.46 -12.59
C GLY A 355 14.59 1.82 -12.00
N GLU A 356 13.87 2.88 -12.39
CA GLU A 356 14.08 4.23 -11.92
C GLU A 356 13.51 4.47 -10.52
N ASP A 357 13.95 5.58 -9.92
CA ASP A 357 13.39 6.04 -8.66
C ASP A 357 11.92 6.44 -8.82
N VAL A 358 11.10 6.12 -7.81
CA VAL A 358 9.67 6.46 -7.78
C VAL A 358 9.39 7.57 -6.77
N ALA A 359 8.33 8.35 -7.01
CA ALA A 359 7.95 9.44 -6.12
C ALA A 359 7.22 8.94 -4.86
N VAL A 360 7.50 9.57 -3.72
CA VAL A 360 6.74 9.41 -2.47
C VAL A 360 6.12 10.76 -2.10
N PHE A 361 4.79 10.79 -1.99
CA PHE A 361 4.01 11.97 -1.61
C PHE A 361 3.55 11.84 -0.16
N ALA A 362 3.83 12.83 0.69
CA ALA A 362 3.53 12.75 2.12
C ALA A 362 2.80 13.98 2.69
N LYS A 363 1.82 13.72 3.56
CA LYS A 363 1.05 14.74 4.30
C LYS A 363 0.69 14.22 5.69
N GLY A 364 0.68 15.11 6.68
CA GLY A 364 0.30 14.80 8.05
C GLY A 364 1.44 14.97 9.04
N PRO A 365 1.29 14.43 10.27
CA PRO A 365 2.35 14.51 11.28
C PRO A 365 3.62 13.80 10.80
N LEU A 366 4.75 14.50 10.95
CA LEU A 366 6.10 14.07 10.59
C LEU A 366 6.32 13.75 9.09
N ALA A 367 5.38 14.15 8.21
CA ALA A 367 5.50 13.96 6.76
C ALA A 367 6.72 14.64 6.12
N HIS A 368 7.24 15.69 6.75
CA HIS A 368 8.45 16.40 6.31
C HIS A 368 9.73 15.57 6.38
N LEU A 369 9.70 14.42 7.06
CA LEU A 369 10.81 13.47 7.09
C LEU A 369 10.97 12.70 5.76
N LEU A 370 9.96 12.73 4.89
CA LEU A 370 10.00 12.19 3.52
C LEU A 370 10.39 13.32 2.56
N HIS A 371 11.69 13.61 2.52
CA HIS A 371 12.29 14.62 1.64
C HIS A 371 13.60 14.11 1.03
N GLY A 372 14.00 14.66 -0.11
CA GLY A 372 15.24 14.27 -0.79
C GLY A 372 15.12 12.90 -1.48
N VAL A 373 16.22 12.15 -1.49
CA VAL A 373 16.32 10.81 -2.09
C VAL A 373 16.68 9.82 -1.00
N HIS A 374 15.94 8.72 -0.90
CA HIS A 374 16.15 7.71 0.14
C HIS A 374 15.98 6.29 -0.41
N GLU A 375 16.43 5.30 0.36
CA GLU A 375 16.09 3.91 0.08
C GLU A 375 14.59 3.69 0.29
N GLN A 376 13.98 2.81 -0.50
CA GLN A 376 12.56 2.49 -0.38
C GLN A 376 12.20 1.93 1.00
N ASN A 377 13.12 1.24 1.68
CA ASN A 377 12.89 0.68 3.00
C ASN A 377 12.81 1.73 4.12
N TYR A 378 13.10 3.01 3.85
CA TYR A 378 12.96 4.11 4.79
C TYR A 378 11.49 4.45 5.12
N ILE A 379 10.58 4.22 4.16
CA ILE A 379 9.16 4.58 4.27
C ILE A 379 8.49 4.05 5.55
N PRO A 380 8.52 2.73 5.85
CA PRO A 380 7.85 2.21 7.05
C PRO A 380 8.54 2.65 8.34
N HIS A 381 9.84 2.96 8.32
CA HIS A 381 10.54 3.52 9.49
C HIS A 381 10.03 4.91 9.84
N VAL A 382 9.83 5.79 8.83
CA VAL A 382 9.22 7.12 9.04
C VAL A 382 7.79 6.99 9.54
N MET A 383 6.99 6.11 8.93
CA MET A 383 5.62 5.90 9.36
C MET A 383 5.55 5.38 10.81
N ALA A 384 6.36 4.38 11.16
CA ALA A 384 6.42 3.83 12.52
C ALA A 384 6.92 4.86 13.54
N TYR A 385 7.93 5.67 13.17
CA TYR A 385 8.40 6.82 13.96
C TYR A 385 7.24 7.80 14.20
N ALA A 386 6.56 8.24 13.14
CA ALA A 386 5.42 9.15 13.25
C ALA A 386 4.30 8.61 14.14
N GLY A 387 4.05 7.30 14.10
CA GLY A 387 3.03 6.64 14.87
C GLY A 387 3.41 6.28 16.31
N CYS A 388 4.68 6.43 16.70
CA CYS A 388 5.23 5.98 17.97
C CYS A 388 5.08 4.47 18.23
N PHE A 389 5.41 3.64 17.24
CA PHE A 389 5.44 2.19 17.41
C PHE A 389 6.61 1.55 16.64
N GLY A 390 6.83 0.26 16.82
CA GLY A 390 8.01 -0.42 16.28
C GLY A 390 9.28 -0.06 17.06
N GLN A 391 10.41 0.06 16.35
CA GLN A 391 11.74 0.22 16.96
C GLN A 391 12.01 1.63 17.52
N ASN A 392 11.15 2.61 17.24
CA ASN A 392 11.37 4.02 17.56
C ASN A 392 10.41 4.53 18.64
N THR A 393 10.08 3.76 19.68
CA THR A 393 9.11 4.21 20.69
C THR A 393 9.68 5.28 21.65
N ASP A 394 10.99 5.32 21.84
CA ASP A 394 11.64 6.16 22.85
C ASP A 394 11.50 7.67 22.59
N HIS A 395 11.54 8.11 21.33
CA HIS A 395 11.39 9.55 21.00
C HIS A 395 10.00 10.11 21.35
N CYS A 396 9.01 9.24 21.54
CA CYS A 396 7.67 9.63 21.95
C CYS A 396 7.49 9.68 23.47
N LEU A 397 8.36 9.01 24.22
CA LEU A 397 8.39 9.13 25.68
C LEU A 397 8.82 10.54 26.10
N THR A 398 9.72 11.17 25.34
CA THR A 398 10.12 12.58 25.55
C THR A 398 9.02 13.58 25.23
N LEU A 399 8.09 13.25 24.32
CA LEU A 399 6.94 14.11 24.00
C LEU A 399 5.85 14.07 25.09
N ASN A 400 5.66 12.93 25.75
CA ASN A 400 4.73 12.80 26.87
C ASN A 400 5.34 13.21 28.23
N GLY A 401 6.67 13.19 28.36
CA GLY A 401 7.39 13.60 29.58
C GLY A 401 7.46 15.11 29.83
N ALA A 402 7.15 15.94 28.83
CA ALA A 402 7.14 17.40 28.99
C ALA A 402 5.92 17.95 29.76
N VAL A 403 4.97 17.11 30.18
CA VAL A 403 3.75 17.53 30.91
C VAL A 403 3.71 17.02 32.36
N SER A 404 4.74 16.34 32.85
CA SER A 404 4.79 15.99 34.28
C SER A 404 6.22 16.01 34.79
N HIS A 405 6.65 17.12 35.38
CA HIS A 405 7.48 17.20 36.59
C HIS A 405 7.80 18.69 36.86
N SER A 406 6.79 19.43 37.32
CA SER A 406 7.05 20.56 38.22
C SER A 406 6.82 20.06 39.64
N GLY A 407 7.89 20.08 40.44
CA GLY A 407 7.80 19.94 41.90
C GLY A 407 8.06 18.54 42.44
N THR A 408 9.33 18.19 42.62
CA THR A 408 9.85 17.73 43.92
C THR A 408 11.37 17.75 43.88
N SER A 409 11.96 18.48 44.84
CA SER A 409 13.40 18.61 45.02
C SER A 409 13.95 17.29 45.57
N ALA A 410 14.76 16.60 44.80
CA ALA A 410 15.55 15.46 45.29
C ALA A 410 16.98 15.95 45.53
N VAL A 411 17.33 16.06 46.81
CA VAL A 411 18.69 16.32 47.29
C VAL A 411 19.56 15.11 46.90
N VAL A 412 20.53 15.32 46.00
CA VAL A 412 21.54 14.32 45.66
C VAL A 412 22.70 14.47 46.63
N THR A 413 22.81 13.52 47.56
CA THR A 413 23.97 13.37 48.43
C THR A 413 25.09 12.70 47.64
N VAL A 414 26.17 13.43 47.37
CA VAL A 414 27.39 12.92 46.74
C VAL A 414 28.18 12.12 47.78
N LEU A 415 28.28 10.80 47.59
CA LEU A 415 29.26 9.96 48.28
C LEU A 415 30.40 9.63 47.30
N SER A 416 31.51 10.32 47.52
CA SER A 416 32.79 10.17 46.85
C SER A 416 33.45 8.84 47.21
N SER A 417 33.80 8.04 46.20
CA SER A 417 34.73 6.91 46.32
C SER A 417 35.82 7.07 45.26
N ILE A 418 36.96 7.64 45.63
CA ILE A 418 38.18 7.63 44.81
C ILE A 418 39.18 6.72 45.53
N ALA A 419 39.40 5.54 44.98
CA ALA A 419 40.50 4.66 45.36
C ALA A 419 41.03 3.98 44.11
N ALA A 420 42.11 4.52 43.52
CA ALA A 420 43.18 3.78 42.86
C ALA A 420 44.14 4.76 42.18
N LEU A 421 45.33 4.95 42.74
CA LEU A 421 46.53 5.30 41.98
C LEU A 421 47.75 4.78 42.73
N PHE A 422 48.17 3.58 42.34
CA PHE A 422 49.52 3.08 42.56
C PHE A 422 50.44 3.81 41.58
N THR A 423 51.49 4.48 42.07
CA THR A 423 52.89 4.28 41.63
C THR A 423 53.89 5.22 42.35
N VAL A 424 54.72 4.60 43.20
CA VAL A 424 56.20 4.66 43.26
C VAL A 424 56.93 6.01 43.18
N ASN A 425 57.51 6.46 44.31
CA ASN A 425 58.96 6.69 44.58
C ASN A 425 59.12 7.52 45.87
N ARG A 426 59.71 7.04 46.97
CA ARG A 426 61.14 6.84 47.31
C ARG A 426 61.78 8.08 47.97
N LEU A 427 62.60 7.81 49.00
CA LEU A 427 63.48 8.67 49.83
C LEU A 427 62.83 9.36 51.04
N LEU A 428 63.08 8.90 52.28
CA LEU A 428 64.29 9.08 53.13
C LEU A 428 64.33 10.45 53.82
N CYS A 429 63.69 10.54 54.99
CA CYS A 429 64.23 10.95 56.29
C CYS A 429 63.12 10.93 57.33
#